data_AF-A0A7V7ARZ6-F1
#
_entry.id   AF-A0A7V7ARZ6-F1
#
_cell.length_a   1.000
_cell.length_b   1.000
_cell.length_c   1.000
_cell.angle_alpha   90.00
_cell.angle_beta   90.00
_cell.angle_gamma   90.00
#
_symmetry.space_group_name_H-M   'P 1'
#
loop_
_entity.id
_entity.type
_entity.pdbx_description
1 polymer ?
#
loop_
_entity_poly.entity_id
_entity_poly.type
_entity_poly.pdbx_seq_one_letter_code
_entity_poly.pdbx_strand_id
1 'polypeptide(L)'
;MKPKIMSIDYEDGTLGYDISVDENGVTVQDYLNALNAALMTLDLSRSREDRKSCRGCDLCCGERIPLTIIDLLVLAESPAVRGTLGGSLSGEHKVLAEMLRRFSHVYVDGRSVDITLRLGEDNKCIFLERETKTCSVYDFRPFVCQTFICCPASKDALELREAVVNAGEDE
;
A
#
# COMPACT_ATOMS: atom_id res chain seq x y z
N MET A 1 -1.13 23.92 -3.56
CA MET A 1 -2.27 23.18 -4.11
C MET A 1 -2.03 21.69 -3.85
N LYS A 2 -3.07 20.87 -3.73
CA LYS A 2 -2.92 19.43 -3.42
C LYS A 2 -2.68 18.66 -4.73
N PRO A 3 -1.90 17.55 -4.72
CA PRO A 3 -1.74 16.72 -5.89
C PRO A 3 -3.09 16.29 -6.44
N LYS A 4 -3.23 16.31 -7.77
CA LYS A 4 -4.48 16.05 -8.46
C LYS A 4 -4.37 14.76 -9.26
N ILE A 5 -5.25 13.82 -8.97
CA ILE A 5 -5.43 12.60 -9.77
C ILE A 5 -6.55 12.84 -10.78
N MET A 6 -6.31 12.44 -12.03
CA MET A 6 -7.29 12.59 -13.11
C MET A 6 -7.38 11.31 -13.94
N SER A 7 -8.56 11.01 -14.46
CA SER A 7 -8.76 9.88 -15.37
C SER A 7 -8.17 10.19 -16.74
N ILE A 8 -7.53 9.19 -17.34
CA ILE A 8 -7.07 9.22 -18.73
C ILE A 8 -7.70 8.07 -19.50
N ASP A 9 -8.01 8.31 -20.76
CA ASP A 9 -8.62 7.35 -21.67
C ASP A 9 -7.54 6.80 -22.62
N TYR A 10 -7.48 5.48 -22.76
CA TYR A 10 -6.57 4.79 -23.66
C TYR A 10 -7.31 4.39 -24.94
N GLU A 11 -6.58 4.16 -26.04
CA GLU A 11 -7.19 3.89 -27.37
C GLU A 11 -8.14 2.67 -27.38
N ASP A 12 -7.97 1.73 -26.46
CA ASP A 12 -8.81 0.54 -26.31
C ASP A 12 -10.06 0.75 -25.44
N GLY A 13 -10.30 1.98 -24.98
CA GLY A 13 -11.40 2.36 -24.10
C GLY A 13 -11.14 2.07 -22.61
N THR A 14 -9.92 1.66 -22.25
CA THR A 14 -9.55 1.47 -20.84
C THR A 14 -9.36 2.83 -20.16
N LEU A 15 -9.94 2.98 -18.97
CA LEU A 15 -9.79 4.16 -18.13
C LEU A 15 -8.66 3.95 -17.11
N GLY A 16 -7.58 4.70 -17.29
CA GLY A 16 -6.48 4.78 -16.33
C GLY A 16 -6.46 6.08 -15.56
N TYR A 17 -5.35 6.34 -14.85
CA TYR A 17 -5.15 7.60 -14.15
C TYR A 17 -3.80 8.25 -14.41
N ASP A 18 -3.77 9.56 -14.23
CA ASP A 18 -2.58 10.41 -14.23
C ASP A 18 -2.54 11.25 -12.95
N ILE A 19 -1.37 11.80 -12.64
CA ILE A 19 -1.15 12.70 -11.51
C ILE A 19 -0.49 14.00 -11.97
N SER A 20 -0.98 15.11 -11.44
CA SER A 20 -0.33 16.41 -11.53
C SER A 20 0.06 16.89 -10.13
N VAL A 21 1.33 17.30 -9.98
CA VAL A 21 1.89 17.90 -8.78
C VAL A 21 2.40 19.28 -9.16
N ASP A 22 1.77 20.32 -8.62
CA ASP A 22 1.84 21.69 -9.12
C ASP A 22 2.66 22.64 -8.22
N GLU A 23 3.04 22.25 -7.01
CA GLU A 23 3.74 23.13 -6.06
C GLU A 23 4.83 22.45 -5.22
N ASN A 24 5.75 23.26 -4.73
CA ASN A 24 6.74 22.88 -3.72
C ASN A 24 6.03 22.61 -2.37
N GLY A 25 6.43 21.54 -1.68
CA GLY A 25 5.94 21.20 -0.34
C GLY A 25 4.79 20.18 -0.29
N VAL A 26 4.44 19.55 -1.42
CA VAL A 26 3.55 18.39 -1.45
C VAL A 26 4.20 17.22 -0.72
N THR A 27 3.47 16.61 0.21
CA THR A 27 3.96 15.46 0.98
C THR A 27 3.52 14.13 0.35
N VAL A 28 4.19 13.03 0.73
CA VAL A 28 3.76 11.66 0.38
C VAL A 28 2.34 11.40 0.88
N GLN A 29 1.97 11.93 2.04
CA GLN A 29 0.61 11.77 2.57
C GLN A 29 -0.43 12.51 1.73
N ASP A 30 -0.10 13.69 1.17
CA ASP A 30 -0.99 14.39 0.26
C ASP A 30 -1.25 13.58 -1.02
N TYR A 31 -0.20 12.96 -1.56
CA TYR A 31 -0.32 12.04 -2.68
C TYR A 31 -1.22 10.84 -2.35
N LEU A 32 -0.99 10.16 -1.23
CA LEU A 32 -1.82 9.04 -0.79
C LEU A 32 -3.29 9.45 -0.61
N ASN A 33 -3.54 10.61 -0.01
CA ASN A 33 -4.88 11.13 0.17
C ASN A 33 -5.59 11.38 -1.17
N ALA A 34 -4.89 12.01 -2.13
CA ALA A 34 -5.42 12.27 -3.46
C ALA A 34 -5.72 10.98 -4.22
N LEU A 35 -4.82 9.99 -4.15
CA LEU A 35 -5.00 8.71 -4.82
C LEU A 35 -6.14 7.88 -4.22
N ASN A 36 -6.19 7.76 -2.89
CA ASN A 36 -7.29 7.05 -2.23
C ASN A 36 -8.65 7.70 -2.50
N ALA A 37 -8.72 9.04 -2.54
CA ALA A 37 -9.95 9.73 -2.91
C ALA A 37 -10.35 9.41 -4.36
N ALA A 38 -9.40 9.49 -5.29
CA ALA A 38 -9.63 9.22 -6.70
C ALA A 38 -10.11 7.78 -6.95
N LEU A 39 -9.54 6.79 -6.25
CA LEU A 39 -9.96 5.39 -6.32
C LEU A 39 -11.43 5.16 -5.93
N MET A 40 -12.00 6.06 -5.13
CA MET A 40 -13.39 5.98 -4.67
C MET A 40 -14.35 6.76 -5.57
N THR A 41 -13.86 7.76 -6.30
CA THR A 41 -14.71 8.69 -7.05
C THR A 41 -14.59 8.57 -8.57
N LEU A 42 -13.46 8.09 -9.09
CA LEU A 42 -13.22 7.95 -10.53
C LEU A 42 -13.59 6.55 -11.00
N ASP A 43 -14.15 6.45 -12.22
CA ASP A 43 -14.53 5.18 -12.86
C ASP A 43 -13.32 4.53 -13.55
N LEU A 44 -12.29 4.22 -12.77
CA LEU A 44 -11.04 3.66 -13.27
C LEU A 44 -11.20 2.16 -13.57
N SER A 45 -10.68 1.70 -14.70
CA SER A 45 -10.65 0.28 -15.07
C SER A 45 -9.76 -0.55 -14.14
N ARG A 46 -10.06 -1.84 -14.02
CA ARG A 46 -9.24 -2.81 -13.28
C ARG A 46 -8.81 -3.95 -14.20
N SER A 47 -7.51 -4.05 -14.45
CA SER A 47 -6.94 -4.98 -15.43
C SER A 47 -6.98 -6.45 -15.00
N ARG A 48 -7.11 -6.72 -13.69
CA ARG A 48 -7.11 -8.08 -13.15
C ARG A 48 -8.51 -8.68 -12.94
N GLU A 49 -9.55 -7.86 -12.87
CA GLU A 49 -10.94 -8.27 -12.64
C GLU A 49 -11.88 -7.14 -13.06
N ASP A 50 -12.97 -7.44 -13.77
CA ASP A 50 -13.95 -6.44 -14.19
C ASP A 50 -14.77 -5.93 -12.99
N ARG A 51 -14.25 -4.89 -12.34
CA ARG A 51 -14.85 -4.27 -11.16
C ARG A 51 -14.42 -2.82 -10.99
N LYS A 52 -15.26 -2.03 -10.32
CA LYS A 52 -15.01 -0.62 -10.05
C LYS A 52 -14.26 -0.35 -8.73
N SER A 53 -14.32 -1.27 -7.77
CA SER A 53 -13.73 -1.09 -6.43
C SER A 53 -12.75 -2.20 -6.08
N CYS A 54 -11.63 -1.83 -5.48
CA CYS A 54 -10.67 -2.79 -4.90
C CYS A 54 -11.20 -3.47 -3.63
N ARG A 55 -12.22 -2.91 -2.96
CA ARG A 55 -12.80 -3.52 -1.75
C ARG A 55 -13.52 -4.81 -2.14
N GLY A 56 -13.16 -5.92 -1.49
CA GLY A 56 -13.67 -7.26 -1.82
C GLY A 56 -12.89 -7.95 -2.96
N CYS A 57 -11.69 -7.45 -3.30
CA CYS A 57 -10.76 -8.07 -4.25
C CYS A 57 -9.51 -8.52 -3.50
N ASP A 58 -9.05 -9.75 -3.72
CA ASP A 58 -7.88 -10.32 -3.05
C ASP A 58 -6.70 -10.60 -4.01
N LEU A 59 -6.81 -10.16 -5.27
CA LEU A 59 -5.87 -10.53 -6.33
C LEU A 59 -4.45 -10.00 -6.10
N CYS A 60 -4.27 -8.83 -5.48
CA CYS A 60 -2.95 -8.30 -5.14
C CYS A 60 -2.45 -8.77 -3.76
N CYS A 61 -3.29 -9.40 -2.93
CA CYS A 61 -2.92 -9.78 -1.57
C CYS A 61 -1.92 -10.94 -1.49
N GLY A 62 -1.60 -11.60 -2.61
CA GLY A 62 -0.55 -12.64 -2.66
C GLY A 62 0.76 -12.18 -3.28
N GLU A 63 0.89 -10.90 -3.60
CA GLU A 63 2.10 -10.32 -4.18
C GLU A 63 3.12 -9.97 -3.09
N ARG A 64 4.35 -9.63 -3.51
CA ARG A 64 5.35 -9.02 -2.61
C ARG A 64 4.83 -7.65 -2.14
N ILE A 65 4.75 -7.46 -0.83
CA ILE A 65 4.33 -6.20 -0.20
C ILE A 65 5.54 -5.68 0.60
N PRO A 66 6.46 -4.94 -0.01
CA PRO A 66 7.56 -4.34 0.75
C PRO A 66 7.05 -3.33 1.77
N LEU A 67 7.77 -3.24 2.88
CA LEU A 67 7.44 -2.38 4.01
C LEU A 67 8.59 -1.43 4.28
N THR A 68 8.27 -0.15 4.35
CA THR A 68 9.13 0.87 4.96
C THR A 68 9.00 0.81 6.49
N ILE A 69 9.91 1.48 7.20
CA ILE A 69 9.80 1.63 8.67
C ILE A 69 8.49 2.34 9.04
N ILE A 70 8.09 3.35 8.26
CA ILE A 70 6.84 4.09 8.49
C ILE A 70 5.62 3.18 8.33
N ASP A 71 5.62 2.26 7.35
CA ASP A 71 4.52 1.29 7.19
C ASP A 71 4.36 0.41 8.43
N LEU A 72 5.47 -0.02 9.05
CA LEU A 72 5.43 -0.83 10.28
C LEU A 72 4.83 -0.05 11.46
N LEU A 73 5.17 1.23 11.59
CA LEU A 73 4.64 2.10 12.63
C LEU A 73 3.14 2.36 12.42
N VAL A 74 2.73 2.70 11.19
CA VAL A 74 1.32 2.91 10.84
C VAL A 74 0.50 1.63 11.07
N LEU A 75 1.00 0.47 10.64
CA LEU A 75 0.34 -0.82 10.87
C LEU A 75 0.16 -1.12 12.37
N ALA A 76 1.15 -0.78 13.20
CA ALA A 76 1.10 -1.00 14.64
C ALA A 76 0.00 -0.19 15.34
N GLU A 77 -0.41 0.93 14.75
CA GLU A 77 -1.52 1.75 15.26
C GLU A 77 -2.89 1.17 14.94
N SER A 78 -2.98 0.26 13.96
CA SER A 78 -4.25 -0.33 13.56
C SER A 78 -4.90 -1.09 14.72
N PRO A 79 -6.22 -0.99 14.94
CA PRO A 79 -6.89 -1.72 16.02
C PRO A 79 -6.68 -3.24 15.96
N ALA A 80 -6.64 -3.80 14.74
CA ALA A 80 -6.42 -5.22 14.50
C ALA A 80 -5.03 -5.69 14.95
N VAL A 81 -4.00 -4.84 14.85
CA VAL A 81 -2.63 -5.17 15.28
C VAL A 81 -2.43 -4.80 16.74
N ARG A 82 -2.84 -3.60 17.15
CA ARG A 82 -2.62 -3.04 18.50
C ARG A 82 -3.16 -3.95 19.60
N GLY A 83 -4.34 -4.55 19.41
CA GLY A 83 -4.91 -5.50 20.36
C GLY A 83 -4.05 -6.77 20.56
N THR A 84 -3.25 -7.14 19.57
CA THR A 84 -2.39 -8.32 19.61
C THR A 84 -1.00 -8.04 20.17
N LEU A 85 -0.56 -6.78 20.15
CA LEU A 85 0.79 -6.37 20.57
C LEU A 85 1.01 -6.45 22.09
N GLY A 86 -0.04 -6.68 22.89
CA GLY A 86 0.08 -6.83 24.34
C GLY A 86 0.24 -5.46 25.02
N GLY A 87 -0.60 -5.18 26.01
CA GLY A 87 -0.78 -3.84 26.60
C GLY A 87 0.40 -3.26 27.38
N SER A 88 1.60 -3.85 27.31
CA SER A 88 2.81 -3.40 28.03
C SER A 88 4.00 -3.05 27.12
N LEU A 89 3.84 -3.08 25.80
CA LEU A 89 4.86 -2.54 24.90
C LEU A 89 4.89 -1.02 24.98
N SER A 90 5.84 -0.48 25.75
CA SER A 90 6.20 0.94 25.74
C SER A 90 7.53 1.15 25.03
N GLY A 91 7.54 2.08 24.07
CA GLY A 91 8.71 2.50 23.29
C GLY A 91 8.70 1.99 21.84
N GLU A 92 8.99 2.89 20.91
CA GLU A 92 8.98 2.66 19.45
C GLU A 92 9.86 1.48 19.03
N HIS A 93 11.05 1.33 19.61
CA HIS A 93 11.96 0.23 19.30
C HIS A 93 11.36 -1.16 19.60
N LYS A 94 10.59 -1.29 20.69
CA LYS A 94 9.97 -2.58 21.03
C LYS A 94 8.78 -2.88 20.14
N VAL A 95 8.00 -1.85 19.78
CA VAL A 95 6.91 -1.97 18.81
C VAL A 95 7.47 -2.41 17.47
N LEU A 96 8.52 -1.74 16.98
CA LEU A 96 9.17 -2.08 15.71
C LEU A 96 9.71 -3.51 15.72
N ALA A 97 10.41 -3.92 16.77
CA ALA A 97 10.92 -5.29 16.89
C ALA A 97 9.80 -6.34 16.84
N GLU A 98 8.67 -6.09 17.51
CA GLU A 98 7.51 -6.99 17.47
C GLU A 98 6.80 -6.97 16.11
N MET A 99 6.71 -5.82 15.46
CA MET A 99 6.19 -5.70 14.10
C MET A 99 7.03 -6.52 13.11
N LEU A 100 8.35 -6.37 13.16
CA LEU A 100 9.29 -7.14 12.34
C LEU A 100 9.14 -8.64 12.61
N ARG A 101 9.13 -9.04 13.88
CA ARG A 101 9.05 -10.46 14.26
C ARG A 101 7.74 -11.11 13.82
N ARG A 102 6.60 -10.45 14.05
CA ARG A 102 5.27 -11.08 13.91
C ARG A 102 4.62 -10.82 12.57
N PHE A 103 4.75 -9.60 12.04
CA PHE A 103 3.98 -9.14 10.88
C PHE A 103 4.82 -9.01 9.62
N SER A 104 6.14 -9.11 9.70
CA SER A 104 7.03 -9.04 8.54
C SER A 104 7.71 -10.37 8.22
N HIS A 105 8.17 -10.49 6.98
CA HIS A 105 9.18 -11.44 6.54
C HIS A 105 10.44 -10.66 6.19
N VAL A 106 11.54 -10.98 6.88
CA VAL A 106 12.84 -10.35 6.67
C VAL A 106 13.72 -11.34 5.93
N TYR A 107 14.15 -10.96 4.73
CA TYR A 107 15.09 -11.71 3.91
C TYR A 107 16.40 -10.92 3.83
N VAL A 108 17.53 -11.61 4.00
CA VAL A 108 18.86 -10.98 3.97
C VAL A 108 19.69 -11.67 2.90
N ASP A 109 20.17 -10.90 1.93
CA ASP A 109 21.11 -11.35 0.91
C ASP A 109 22.33 -10.42 0.86
N GLY A 110 23.45 -10.90 1.41
CA GLY A 110 24.67 -10.12 1.55
C GLY A 110 24.47 -8.85 2.39
N ARG A 111 24.48 -7.69 1.75
CA ARG A 111 24.25 -6.36 2.38
C ARG A 111 22.84 -5.83 2.16
N SER A 112 22.01 -6.56 1.41
CA SER A 112 20.62 -6.19 1.14
C SER A 112 19.72 -6.82 2.19
N VAL A 113 18.81 -6.02 2.75
CA VAL A 113 17.77 -6.47 3.67
C VAL A 113 16.44 -6.14 3.02
N ASP A 114 15.66 -7.17 2.71
CA ASP A 114 14.30 -7.04 2.20
C ASP A 114 13.31 -7.30 3.33
N ILE A 115 12.47 -6.30 3.63
CA ILE A 115 11.42 -6.39 4.64
C ILE A 115 10.08 -6.33 3.93
N THR A 116 9.34 -7.43 3.96
CA THR A 116 8.01 -7.54 3.34
C THR A 116 6.96 -7.88 4.37
N LEU A 117 5.69 -7.62 4.06
CA LEU A 117 4.59 -8.07 4.88
C LEU A 117 4.50 -9.60 4.83
N ARG A 118 4.33 -10.21 6.00
CA ARG A 118 4.21 -11.67 6.11
C ARG A 118 2.98 -12.16 5.35
N LEU A 119 3.14 -13.27 4.63
CA LEU A 119 2.05 -14.04 4.05
C LEU A 119 1.66 -15.18 5.00
N GLY A 120 0.37 -15.55 5.00
CA GLY A 120 -0.15 -16.72 5.67
C GLY A 120 0.15 -18.01 4.91
N GLU A 121 -0.35 -19.14 5.41
CA GLU A 121 -0.13 -20.47 4.83
C GLU A 121 -0.72 -20.63 3.42
N ASP A 122 -1.72 -19.82 3.08
CA ASP A 122 -2.35 -19.74 1.76
C ASP A 122 -1.59 -18.84 0.77
N ASN A 123 -0.39 -18.38 1.13
CA ASN A 123 0.40 -17.39 0.38
C ASN A 123 -0.37 -16.08 0.13
N LYS A 124 -1.29 -15.71 1.01
CA LYS A 124 -1.97 -14.41 1.01
C LYS A 124 -1.60 -13.61 2.24
N CYS A 125 -1.71 -12.29 2.14
CA CYS A 125 -1.50 -11.34 3.23
C CYS A 125 -2.23 -11.79 4.51
N ILE A 126 -1.52 -11.74 5.63
CA ILE A 126 -2.07 -12.12 6.94
C ILE A 126 -3.28 -11.28 7.37
N PHE A 127 -3.47 -10.08 6.80
CA PHE A 127 -4.60 -9.20 7.08
C PHE A 127 -5.78 -9.34 6.11
N LEU A 128 -5.75 -10.30 5.18
CA LEU A 128 -6.88 -10.58 4.30
C LEU A 128 -7.94 -11.40 5.06
N GLU A 129 -9.19 -10.92 5.13
CA GLU A 129 -10.31 -11.79 5.49
C GLU A 129 -10.76 -12.61 4.29
N ARG A 130 -10.68 -13.94 4.41
CA ARG A 130 -10.86 -14.87 3.30
C ARG A 130 -12.31 -14.92 2.81
N GLU A 131 -13.27 -14.83 3.74
CA GLU A 131 -14.70 -14.90 3.41
C GLU A 131 -15.18 -13.65 2.68
N THR A 132 -14.82 -12.46 3.21
CA THR A 132 -15.29 -11.18 2.67
C THR A 132 -14.36 -10.59 1.62
N LYS A 133 -13.14 -11.14 1.49
CA LYS A 133 -12.05 -10.60 0.65
C LYS A 133 -11.70 -9.15 0.99
N THR A 134 -11.79 -8.78 2.26
CA THR A 134 -11.49 -7.43 2.74
C THR A 134 -10.23 -7.40 3.60
N CYS A 135 -9.53 -6.28 3.62
CA CYS A 135 -8.37 -6.09 4.48
C CYS A 135 -8.80 -5.62 5.88
N SER A 136 -8.38 -6.32 6.94
CA SER A 136 -8.67 -5.96 8.34
C SER A 136 -7.94 -4.70 8.81
N VAL A 137 -6.90 -4.27 8.07
CA VAL A 137 -6.13 -3.03 8.31
C VAL A 137 -6.29 -2.03 7.16
N TYR A 138 -7.44 -2.01 6.47
CA TYR A 138 -7.62 -1.24 5.22
C TYR A 138 -7.18 0.23 5.29
N ASP A 139 -7.48 0.91 6.40
CA ASP A 139 -7.15 2.33 6.60
C ASP A 139 -5.68 2.55 7.04
N PHE A 140 -4.97 1.48 7.40
CA PHE A 140 -3.59 1.46 7.86
C PHE A 140 -2.69 0.68 6.89
N ARG A 141 -3.15 0.48 5.64
CA ARG A 141 -2.44 -0.31 4.64
C ARG A 141 -1.07 0.30 4.33
N PRO A 142 -0.05 -0.53 4.04
CA PRO A 142 1.25 -0.05 3.59
C PRO A 142 1.16 0.84 2.35
N PHE A 143 2.15 1.71 2.15
CA PHE A 143 2.26 2.60 0.99
C PHE A 143 2.02 1.86 -0.33
N VAL A 144 2.69 0.73 -0.53
CA VAL A 144 2.52 -0.09 -1.75
C VAL A 144 1.11 -0.63 -1.91
N CYS A 145 0.39 -0.95 -0.84
CA CYS A 145 -0.99 -1.43 -0.91
C CYS A 145 -1.99 -0.30 -1.21
N GLN A 146 -1.62 0.96 -0.94
CA GLN A 146 -2.42 2.12 -1.28
C GLN A 146 -2.16 2.59 -2.72
N THR A 147 -0.93 2.41 -3.22
CA THR A 147 -0.50 2.91 -4.54
C THR A 147 -0.49 1.86 -5.64
N PHE A 148 -0.36 0.58 -5.30
CA PHE A 148 -0.47 -0.51 -6.27
C PHE A 148 -1.93 -0.81 -6.58
N ILE A 149 -2.41 -0.19 -7.65
CA ILE A 149 -3.75 -0.38 -8.19
C ILE A 149 -3.57 -1.11 -9.50
N CYS A 150 -4.33 -2.18 -9.75
CA CYS A 150 -4.36 -2.86 -11.04
C CYS A 150 -5.14 -2.03 -12.08
N CYS A 151 -4.75 -0.77 -12.27
CA CYS A 151 -5.32 0.19 -13.19
C CYS A 151 -4.17 0.78 -14.02
N PRO A 152 -4.33 0.96 -15.35
CA PRO A 152 -3.33 1.66 -16.13
C PRO A 152 -3.04 3.05 -15.55
N ALA A 153 -1.78 3.42 -15.55
CA ALA A 153 -1.31 4.69 -15.05
C ALA A 153 -0.43 5.36 -16.11
N SER A 154 -0.43 6.69 -16.12
CA SER A 154 0.51 7.46 -16.93
C SER A 154 1.96 7.13 -16.55
N LYS A 155 2.89 7.47 -17.44
CA LYS A 155 4.32 7.36 -17.16
C LYS A 155 4.71 8.15 -15.90
N ASP A 156 4.25 9.39 -15.80
CA ASP A 156 4.58 10.29 -14.69
C ASP A 156 4.06 9.75 -13.35
N ALA A 157 2.87 9.14 -13.34
CA ALA A 157 2.32 8.49 -12.15
C ALA A 157 3.13 7.26 -11.72
N LEU A 158 3.61 6.46 -12.68
CA LEU A 158 4.47 5.31 -12.41
C LEU A 158 5.84 5.73 -11.88
N GLU A 159 6.47 6.73 -12.51
CA GLU A 159 7.77 7.26 -12.09
C GLU A 159 7.73 7.85 -10.69
N LEU A 160 6.69 8.63 -10.36
CA LEU A 160 6.51 9.16 -9.00
C LEU A 160 6.38 8.03 -7.98
N ARG A 161 5.55 7.02 -8.26
CA ARG A 161 5.36 5.89 -7.36
C ARG A 161 6.68 5.14 -7.16
N GLU A 162 7.39 4.83 -8.25
CA GLU A 162 8.67 4.13 -8.20
C GLU A 162 9.70 4.91 -7.37
N ALA A 163 9.81 6.22 -7.56
CA ALA A 163 10.71 7.06 -6.79
C ALA A 163 10.41 7.00 -5.28
N VAL A 164 9.14 7.03 -4.87
CA VAL A 164 8.77 6.96 -3.45
C VAL A 164 8.99 5.57 -2.87
N VAL A 165 8.65 4.50 -3.60
CA VAL A 165 8.90 3.12 -3.14
C VAL A 165 10.40 2.89 -2.92
N ASN A 166 11.22 3.21 -3.93
CA ASN A 166 12.66 2.96 -3.86
C ASN A 166 13.31 3.80 -2.77
N ALA A 167 12.97 5.09 -2.67
CA ALA A 167 13.49 5.94 -1.60
C ALA A 167 13.12 5.41 -0.21
N GLY A 168 11.92 4.84 -0.02
CA GLY A 168 11.50 4.27 1.25
C GLY A 168 12.08 2.89 1.56
N GLU A 169 12.44 2.09 0.54
CA GLU A 169 13.15 0.81 0.71
C GLU A 169 14.65 1.02 1.01
N ASP A 170 15.23 2.16 0.59
CA ASP A 170 16.65 2.51 0.79
C ASP A 170 16.96 3.19 2.15
N GLU A 171 15.96 3.46 3.00
CA GLU A 171 16.10 4.04 4.36
C GLU A 171 16.60 3.03 5.41
#